data_AF-A0A2W7B0G9-F1
#
_entry.id   AF-A0A2W7B0G9-F1
#
_cell.length_a   1.000
_cell.length_b   1.000
_cell.length_c   1.000
_cell.angle_alpha   90.00
_cell.angle_beta   90.00
_cell.angle_gamma   90.00
#
_symmetry.space_group_name_H-M   'P 1'
#
loop_
_entity.id
_entity.type
_entity.pdbx_description
1 polymer ?
#
loop_
_entity_poly.entity_id
_entity_poly.type
_entity_poly.pdbx_seq_one_letter_code
_entity_poly.pdbx_strand_id
1 'polypeptide(L)'
;MADPQTSSEFKPLGKLISVLVLLAAALYFTGWTYRWTYFSFFQLEVTTLNLPSESFYLAAFQTFFGEPLAIVWTILCLALTIATILATLHWGQKWVGKYWRRLPFTFNDAQKQILGFLTALLNELIIVLFVLTALFWLARWQAEADAWNDAVNDTSSLPIVTLVLSKDAPLGRKLDDPLLNPTGFRIIGDRKSYDRLLGQELNDRTKPRIWRLLLKNNGYLYLFPALPKKEPKLIIPVIIVSEGDKGAQLTILNGNY
;
A
#
# COMPACT_ATOMS: atom_id res chain seq x y z
N MET A 1 8.97 31.01 -53.49
CA MET A 1 8.23 31.21 -52.25
C MET A 1 8.71 30.16 -51.27
N ALA A 2 9.40 30.58 -50.20
CA ALA A 2 9.88 29.68 -49.16
C ALA A 2 8.83 29.64 -48.05
N ASP A 3 8.37 28.44 -47.67
CA ASP A 3 7.50 28.25 -46.51
C ASP A 3 8.22 28.70 -45.24
N PRO A 4 7.55 29.43 -44.32
CA PRO A 4 8.16 29.80 -43.06
C PRO A 4 8.27 28.54 -42.21
N GLN A 5 9.50 28.16 -41.88
CA GLN A 5 9.77 27.18 -40.83
C GLN A 5 9.21 27.73 -39.51
N THR A 6 8.06 27.21 -39.08
CA THR A 6 7.58 27.39 -37.72
C THR A 6 8.54 26.66 -36.80
N SER A 7 9.56 27.36 -36.32
CA SER A 7 10.39 26.91 -35.21
C SER A 7 9.47 26.61 -34.03
N SER A 8 9.38 25.35 -33.62
CA SER A 8 8.59 24.97 -32.44
C SER A 8 9.15 25.76 -31.25
N GLU A 9 8.39 26.73 -30.74
CA GLU A 9 8.79 27.56 -29.61
C GLU A 9 9.05 26.63 -28.41
N PHE A 10 10.31 26.45 -28.05
CA PHE A 10 10.69 25.60 -26.93
C PHE A 10 10.18 26.26 -25.64
N LYS A 11 9.12 25.67 -25.03
CA LYS A 11 8.53 26.13 -23.77
C LYS A 11 9.02 25.25 -22.61
N PRO A 12 10.23 25.50 -22.06
CA PRO A 12 10.84 24.66 -21.03
C PRO A 12 10.00 24.59 -19.75
N LEU A 13 9.38 25.71 -19.37
CA LEU A 13 8.56 25.79 -18.16
C LEU A 13 7.34 24.85 -18.23
N GLY A 14 6.65 24.82 -19.38
CA GLY A 14 5.50 23.94 -19.58
C GLY A 14 5.88 22.46 -19.53
N LYS A 15 7.02 22.09 -20.11
CA LYS A 15 7.55 20.72 -20.03
C LYS A 15 7.93 20.35 -18.59
N LEU A 16 8.58 21.24 -17.86
CA LEU A 16 8.96 21.01 -16.46
C LEU A 16 7.73 20.82 -15.57
N ILE A 17 6.70 21.66 -15.70
CA ILE A 17 5.43 21.51 -14.96
C ILE A 17 4.78 20.16 -15.29
N SER A 18 4.72 19.78 -16.57
CA SER A 18 4.17 18.48 -16.97
C SER A 18 4.90 17.30 -16.33
N VAL A 19 6.22 17.36 -16.26
CA VAL A 19 7.04 16.30 -15.62
C VAL A 19 6.79 16.28 -14.12
N LEU A 20 6.71 17.44 -13.46
CA LEU A 20 6.43 17.52 -12.02
C LEU A 20 5.04 16.97 -11.67
N VAL A 21 4.01 17.27 -12.47
CA VAL A 21 2.66 16.75 -12.25
C VAL A 21 2.66 15.22 -12.41
N LEU A 22 3.33 14.70 -13.44
CA LEU A 22 3.42 13.26 -13.66
C LEU A 22 4.20 12.57 -12.54
N LEU A 23 5.28 13.19 -12.06
CA LEU A 23 6.05 12.69 -10.92
C LEU A 23 5.20 12.68 -9.65
N ALA A 24 4.48 13.76 -9.35
CA ALA A 24 3.60 13.84 -8.18
C ALA A 24 2.50 12.77 -8.25
N ALA A 25 1.87 12.57 -9.41
CA ALA A 25 0.87 11.54 -9.61
C ALA A 25 1.45 10.12 -9.43
N ALA A 26 2.63 9.86 -9.98
CA ALA A 26 3.33 8.58 -9.82
C ALA A 26 3.70 8.31 -8.36
N LEU A 27 4.26 9.30 -7.66
CA LEU A 27 4.58 9.20 -6.24
C LEU A 27 3.32 8.96 -5.41
N TYR A 28 2.24 9.70 -5.65
CA TYR A 28 0.99 9.50 -4.92
C TYR A 28 0.42 8.10 -5.16
N PHE A 29 0.43 7.61 -6.40
CA PHE A 29 -0.01 6.26 -6.73
C PHE A 29 0.84 5.19 -6.00
N THR A 30 2.16 5.29 -6.04
CA THR A 30 3.08 4.39 -5.31
C THR A 30 2.80 4.43 -3.81
N GLY A 31 2.68 5.62 -3.24
CA GLY A 31 2.37 5.84 -1.83
C GLY A 31 1.03 5.23 -1.39
N TRP A 32 0.01 5.42 -2.23
CA TRP A 32 -1.32 4.82 -2.04
C TRP A 32 -1.25 3.29 -2.04
N THR A 33 -0.60 2.70 -3.04
CA THR A 33 -0.43 1.23 -3.11
C THR A 33 0.35 0.69 -1.92
N TYR A 34 1.41 1.40 -1.51
CA TYR A 34 2.20 1.04 -0.34
C TYR A 34 1.31 1.01 0.91
N ARG A 35 0.61 2.10 1.21
CA ARG A 35 -0.22 2.23 2.41
C ARG A 35 -1.37 1.24 2.41
N TRP A 36 -2.01 1.07 1.26
CA TRP A 36 -3.06 0.08 1.07
C TRP A 36 -2.56 -1.33 1.39
N THR A 37 -1.40 -1.73 0.86
CA THR A 37 -0.81 -3.06 1.11
C THR A 37 -0.40 -3.21 2.57
N TYR A 38 0.31 -2.23 3.12
CA TYR A 38 0.81 -2.24 4.49
C TYR A 38 -0.32 -2.37 5.52
N PHE A 39 -1.37 -1.56 5.41
CA PHE A 39 -2.49 -1.63 6.36
C PHE A 39 -3.38 -2.84 6.13
N SER A 40 -3.55 -3.30 4.88
CA SER A 40 -4.29 -4.54 4.58
C SER A 40 -3.61 -5.76 5.21
N PHE A 41 -2.28 -5.76 5.35
CA PHE A 41 -1.55 -6.81 6.07
C PHE A 41 -2.08 -6.97 7.51
N PHE A 42 -2.39 -5.85 8.17
CA PHE A 42 -2.99 -5.79 9.49
C PHE A 42 -4.53 -5.80 9.48
N GLN A 43 -5.17 -6.17 8.37
CA GLN A 43 -6.63 -6.21 8.23
C GLN A 43 -7.30 -4.82 8.42
N LEU A 44 -6.57 -3.75 8.14
CA LEU A 44 -7.08 -2.38 8.16
C LEU A 44 -7.27 -1.85 6.75
N GLU A 45 -8.46 -1.34 6.46
CA GLU A 45 -8.74 -0.66 5.21
C GLU A 45 -8.22 0.78 5.26
N VAL A 46 -7.29 1.13 4.37
CA VAL A 46 -6.69 2.48 4.33
C VAL A 46 -7.71 3.60 4.18
N THR A 47 -8.84 3.34 3.52
CA THR A 47 -9.96 4.28 3.31
C THR A 47 -10.73 4.60 4.60
N THR A 48 -10.63 3.74 5.61
CA THR A 48 -11.22 3.96 6.94
C THR A 48 -10.30 4.76 7.86
N LEU A 49 -9.02 4.88 7.48
CA LEU A 49 -8.02 5.63 8.23
C LEU A 49 -7.96 7.07 7.69
N ASN A 50 -8.14 8.05 8.57
CA ASN A 50 -7.95 9.46 8.24
C ASN A 50 -6.46 9.80 8.16
N LEU A 51 -5.79 9.38 7.09
CA LEU A 51 -4.36 9.64 6.89
C LEU A 51 -4.16 10.97 6.13
N PRO A 52 -3.20 11.81 6.55
CA PRO A 52 -2.88 13.04 5.83
C PRO A 52 -2.29 12.70 4.46
N SER A 53 -2.55 13.55 3.46
CA SER A 53 -2.12 13.33 2.07
C SER A 53 -0.60 13.19 1.92
N GLU A 54 0.15 13.90 2.77
CA GLU A 54 1.61 13.93 2.87
C GLU A 54 2.18 12.55 3.22
N SER A 55 1.43 11.76 4.00
CA SER A 55 1.85 10.43 4.42
C SER A 55 1.96 9.42 3.27
N PHE A 56 1.25 9.66 2.16
CA PHE A 56 1.33 8.86 0.95
C PHE A 56 2.62 9.18 0.18
N TYR A 57 2.98 10.46 0.05
CA TYR A 57 4.26 10.82 -0.57
C TYR A 57 5.45 10.27 0.23
N LEU A 58 5.41 10.35 1.57
CA LEU A 58 6.44 9.75 2.41
C LEU A 58 6.54 8.22 2.23
N ALA A 59 5.42 7.53 2.09
CA ALA A 59 5.40 6.09 1.81
C ALA A 59 5.99 5.76 0.42
N ALA A 60 5.79 6.64 -0.57
CA ALA A 60 6.44 6.51 -1.86
C ALA A 60 7.96 6.65 -1.74
N PHE A 61 8.45 7.64 -0.98
CA PHE A 61 9.88 7.77 -0.69
C PHE A 61 10.45 6.54 0.02
N GLN A 62 9.73 5.99 1.00
CA GLN A 62 10.10 4.74 1.67
C GLN A 62 10.22 3.57 0.67
N THR A 63 9.31 3.50 -0.31
CA THR A 63 9.36 2.48 -1.38
C THR A 63 10.67 2.52 -2.17
N PHE A 64 11.13 3.72 -2.53
CA PHE A 64 12.30 3.88 -3.39
C PHE A 64 13.62 3.93 -2.61
N PHE A 65 13.60 4.43 -1.38
CA PHE A 65 14.80 4.82 -0.63
C PHE A 65 14.85 4.32 0.82
N GLY A 66 13.85 3.54 1.27
CA GLY A 66 13.75 3.09 2.67
C GLY A 66 14.91 2.20 3.11
N GLU A 67 15.35 1.29 2.25
CA GLU A 67 16.51 0.42 2.49
C GLU A 67 17.49 0.44 1.32
N PRO A 68 18.82 0.26 1.55
CA PRO A 68 19.81 0.21 0.47
C PRO A 68 19.50 -0.87 -0.58
N LEU A 69 18.95 -2.01 -0.16
CA LEU A 69 18.52 -3.07 -1.08
C LEU A 69 17.28 -2.66 -1.89
N ALA A 70 16.36 -1.89 -1.30
CA ALA A 70 15.19 -1.38 -2.01
C ALA A 70 15.59 -0.46 -3.18
N ILE A 71 16.66 0.31 -3.03
CA ILE A 71 17.22 1.14 -4.12
C ILE A 71 17.69 0.25 -5.28
N VAL A 72 18.44 -0.81 -4.98
CA VAL A 72 18.93 -1.76 -6.00
C VAL A 72 17.75 -2.43 -6.73
N TRP A 73 16.75 -2.91 -5.97
CA TRP A 73 15.54 -3.50 -6.55
C TRP A 73 14.76 -2.51 -7.40
N THR A 74 14.65 -1.25 -6.97
CA THR A 74 14.03 -0.18 -7.75
C THR A 74 14.74 0.02 -9.08
N ILE A 75 16.08 0.11 -9.09
CA ILE A 75 16.86 0.26 -10.31
C ILE A 75 16.65 -0.94 -11.25
N LEU A 76 16.68 -2.16 -10.71
CA LEU A 76 16.42 -3.38 -11.49
C LEU A 76 14.99 -3.42 -12.05
N CYS A 77 13.99 -3.03 -11.26
CA CYS A 77 12.60 -2.95 -11.71
C CYS A 77 12.43 -1.93 -12.83
N LEU A 78 13.05 -0.74 -12.70
CA LEU A 78 13.02 0.29 -13.73
C LEU A 78 13.71 -0.18 -15.02
N ALA A 79 14.90 -0.79 -14.91
CA ALA A 79 15.62 -1.34 -16.07
C ALA A 79 14.80 -2.42 -16.78
N LEU A 80 14.17 -3.33 -16.02
CA LEU A 80 13.29 -4.35 -16.56
C LEU A 80 12.06 -3.74 -17.24
N THR A 81 11.45 -2.72 -16.63
CA THR A 81 10.28 -2.01 -17.18
C THR A 81 10.61 -1.31 -18.49
N ILE A 82 11.78 -0.67 -18.57
CA ILE A 82 12.27 -0.05 -19.81
C ILE A 82 12.47 -1.14 -20.88
N ALA A 83 13.11 -2.26 -20.52
CA ALA A 83 13.35 -3.35 -21.46
C ALA A 83 12.03 -3.97 -21.97
N THR A 84 11.04 -4.18 -21.10
CA THR A 84 9.72 -4.71 -21.50
C THR A 84 8.97 -3.73 -22.38
N ILE A 85 8.95 -2.43 -22.05
CA ILE A 85 8.35 -1.40 -22.90
C ILE A 85 8.98 -1.40 -24.30
N LEU A 86 10.31 -1.36 -24.38
CA LEU A 86 11.02 -1.35 -25.67
C LEU A 86 10.73 -2.62 -26.48
N ALA A 87 10.72 -3.79 -25.84
CA ALA A 87 10.38 -5.05 -26.48
C ALA A 87 8.94 -5.08 -27.00
N THR A 88 7.97 -4.65 -26.17
CA THR A 88 6.55 -4.61 -26.54
C THR A 88 6.31 -3.63 -27.69
N LEU A 89 6.91 -2.44 -27.68
CA LEU A 89 6.76 -1.48 -28.76
C LEU A 89 7.41 -1.97 -30.05
N HIS A 90 8.61 -2.56 -29.98
CA HIS A 90 9.32 -3.11 -31.16
C HIS A 90 8.53 -4.26 -31.81
N TRP A 91 7.99 -5.17 -31.00
CA TRP A 91 7.14 -6.24 -31.51
C TRP A 91 5.80 -5.72 -32.01
N GLY A 92 5.17 -4.77 -31.31
CA GLY A 92 3.93 -4.13 -31.74
C GLY A 92 4.07 -3.48 -33.12
N GLN A 93 5.15 -2.72 -33.34
CA GLN A 93 5.43 -2.10 -34.64
C GLN A 93 5.65 -3.13 -35.76
N LYS A 94 6.39 -4.21 -35.48
CA LYS A 94 6.56 -5.32 -36.45
C LYS A 94 5.24 -6.00 -36.79
N TRP A 95 4.38 -6.21 -35.79
CA TRP A 95 3.10 -6.87 -35.96
C TRP A 95 2.12 -6.01 -36.77
N VAL A 96 2.03 -4.72 -36.44
CA VAL A 96 1.27 -3.72 -37.21
C VAL A 96 1.76 -3.69 -38.65
N GLY A 97 3.07 -3.56 -38.89
CA GLY A 97 3.62 -3.54 -40.25
C GLY A 97 3.34 -4.81 -41.06
N LYS A 98 3.32 -5.99 -40.41
CA LYS A 98 3.03 -7.28 -41.06
C LYS A 98 1.55 -7.46 -41.40
N TYR A 99 0.65 -7.04 -40.52
CA TYR A 99 -0.80 -7.14 -40.73
C TYR A 99 -1.33 -6.06 -41.67
N TRP A 100 -0.81 -4.84 -41.57
CA TRP A 100 -1.22 -3.71 -42.40
C TRP A 100 -0.88 -3.91 -43.88
N ARG A 101 0.25 -4.54 -44.20
CA ARG A 101 0.60 -4.91 -45.58
C ARG A 101 -0.32 -5.96 -46.21
N ARG A 102 -1.16 -6.63 -45.42
CA ARG A 102 -2.09 -7.68 -45.90
C ARG A 102 -3.52 -7.17 -46.11
N LEU A 103 -3.82 -5.93 -45.71
CA LEU A 103 -5.15 -5.36 -45.86
C LEU A 103 -5.26 -4.63 -47.21
N PRO A 104 -6.28 -4.93 -48.03
CA PRO A 104 -6.44 -4.35 -49.37
C PRO A 104 -7.06 -2.94 -49.35
N PHE A 105 -6.81 -2.15 -48.30
CA PHE A 105 -7.38 -0.82 -48.14
C PHE A 105 -6.33 0.27 -48.39
N THR A 106 -6.62 1.19 -49.31
CA THR A 106 -5.84 2.41 -49.52
C THR A 106 -6.43 3.52 -48.63
N PHE A 107 -5.68 3.91 -47.60
CA PHE A 107 -6.09 4.99 -46.71
C PHE A 107 -5.84 6.36 -47.35
N ASN A 108 -6.81 7.26 -47.26
CA ASN A 108 -6.61 8.67 -47.58
C ASN A 108 -5.71 9.33 -46.50
N ASP A 109 -5.11 10.48 -46.78
CA ASP A 109 -4.14 11.12 -45.90
C ASP A 109 -4.73 11.53 -44.55
N ALA A 110 -6.01 11.95 -44.52
CA ALA A 110 -6.74 12.19 -43.27
C ALA A 110 -6.89 10.92 -42.40
N GLN A 111 -7.11 9.76 -43.02
CA GLN A 111 -7.23 8.49 -42.30
C GLN A 111 -5.87 8.02 -41.78
N LYS A 112 -4.78 8.25 -42.53
CA LYS A 112 -3.42 7.98 -42.05
C LYS A 112 -3.06 8.87 -40.85
N GLN A 113 -3.49 10.13 -40.85
CA GLN A 113 -3.26 11.04 -39.73
C GLN A 113 -4.01 10.59 -38.46
N ILE A 114 -5.29 10.21 -38.58
CA ILE A 114 -6.08 9.68 -37.46
C ILE A 114 -5.45 8.41 -36.91
N LEU A 115 -5.03 7.50 -37.79
CA LEU A 115 -4.36 6.28 -37.36
C LEU A 115 -3.01 6.55 -36.69
N GLY A 116 -2.21 7.47 -37.23
CA GLY A 116 -0.97 7.91 -36.62
C GLY A 116 -1.20 8.44 -35.20
N PHE A 117 -2.25 9.22 -35.00
CA PHE A 117 -2.67 9.69 -33.68
C PHE A 117 -3.09 8.52 -32.76
N LEU A 118 -3.95 7.60 -33.23
CA LEU A 118 -4.41 6.46 -32.42
C LEU A 118 -3.26 5.53 -32.02
N THR A 119 -2.31 5.29 -32.93
CA THR A 119 -1.14 4.46 -32.64
C THR A 119 -0.19 5.15 -31.65
N ALA A 120 -0.01 6.47 -31.74
CA ALA A 120 0.73 7.23 -30.74
C ALA A 120 0.06 7.16 -29.36
N LEU A 121 -1.26 7.37 -29.28
CA LEU A 121 -2.02 7.27 -28.03
C LEU A 121 -1.94 5.87 -27.43
N LEU A 122 -2.06 4.82 -28.26
CA LEU A 122 -1.92 3.43 -27.80
C LEU A 122 -0.51 3.17 -27.24
N ASN A 123 0.54 3.67 -27.89
CA ASN A 123 1.91 3.51 -27.40
C ASN A 123 2.10 4.22 -26.04
N GLU A 124 1.59 5.44 -25.89
CA GLU A 124 1.62 6.17 -24.61
C GLU A 124 0.84 5.42 -23.53
N LEU A 125 -0.35 4.89 -23.85
CA LEU A 125 -1.14 4.08 -22.92
C LEU A 125 -0.38 2.83 -22.46
N ILE A 126 0.26 2.12 -23.40
CA ILE A 126 1.09 0.94 -23.09
C ILE A 126 2.21 1.32 -22.13
N ILE A 127 2.93 2.41 -22.40
CA ILE A 127 4.01 2.91 -21.53
C ILE A 127 3.47 3.18 -20.12
N VAL A 128 2.36 3.94 -20.02
CA VAL A 128 1.74 4.27 -18.73
C VAL A 128 1.32 3.00 -17.97
N LEU A 129 0.70 2.02 -18.65
CA LEU A 129 0.29 0.77 -18.02
C LEU A 129 1.48 -0.04 -17.48
N PHE A 130 2.57 -0.15 -18.23
CA PHE A 130 3.78 -0.83 -17.76
C PHE A 130 4.41 -0.11 -16.56
N VAL A 131 4.51 1.22 -16.62
CA VAL A 131 5.02 2.02 -15.51
C VAL A 131 4.16 1.85 -14.26
N LEU A 132 2.84 2.01 -14.37
CA LEU A 132 1.93 1.82 -13.23
C LEU A 132 2.00 0.40 -12.67
N THR A 133 2.10 -0.62 -13.53
CA THR A 133 2.25 -2.01 -13.10
C THR A 133 3.55 -2.21 -12.32
N ALA A 134 4.65 -1.67 -12.81
CA ALA A 134 5.94 -1.74 -12.12
C ALA A 134 5.91 -1.04 -10.77
N LEU A 135 5.36 0.19 -10.72
CA LEU A 135 5.19 0.94 -9.48
C LEU A 135 4.29 0.22 -8.48
N PHE A 136 3.21 -0.41 -8.96
CA PHE A 136 2.30 -1.18 -8.13
C PHE A 136 3.02 -2.37 -7.47
N TRP A 137 3.75 -3.17 -8.25
CA TRP A 137 4.46 -4.34 -7.72
C TRP A 137 5.59 -3.96 -6.78
N LEU A 138 6.35 -2.90 -7.11
CA LEU A 138 7.42 -2.39 -6.24
C LEU A 138 6.87 -1.91 -4.90
N ALA A 139 5.82 -1.08 -4.92
CA ALA A 139 5.17 -0.57 -3.71
C ALA A 139 4.61 -1.71 -2.84
N ARG A 140 3.96 -2.71 -3.47
CA ARG A 140 3.41 -3.86 -2.76
C ARG A 140 4.50 -4.69 -2.09
N TRP A 141 5.58 -4.97 -2.81
CA TRP A 141 6.69 -5.76 -2.29
C TRP A 141 7.36 -5.07 -1.10
N GLN A 142 7.66 -3.78 -1.21
CA GLN A 142 8.26 -3.03 -0.08
C GLN A 142 7.30 -2.95 1.10
N ALA A 143 6.02 -2.62 0.86
CA ALA A 143 5.03 -2.51 1.93
C ALA A 143 4.85 -3.82 2.70
N GLU A 144 4.87 -4.97 2.02
CA GLU A 144 4.79 -6.27 2.66
C GLU A 144 6.06 -6.60 3.46
N ALA A 145 7.25 -6.24 2.93
CA ALA A 145 8.51 -6.40 3.66
C ALA A 145 8.52 -5.56 4.95
N ASP A 146 8.14 -4.29 4.86
CA ASP A 146 8.09 -3.37 6.00
C ASP A 146 7.02 -3.81 7.02
N ALA A 147 5.85 -4.28 6.55
CA ALA A 147 4.80 -4.81 7.44
C ALA A 147 5.28 -6.07 8.18
N TRP A 148 6.02 -6.97 7.53
CA TRP A 148 6.63 -8.12 8.20
C TRP A 148 7.69 -7.71 9.22
N ASN A 149 8.53 -6.74 8.87
CA ASN A 149 9.54 -6.21 9.78
C ASN A 149 8.88 -5.65 11.03
N ASP A 150 7.80 -4.88 10.88
CA ASP A 150 7.04 -4.31 11.99
C ASP A 150 6.18 -5.32 12.76
N ALA A 151 5.73 -6.40 12.12
CA ALA A 151 4.92 -7.42 12.76
C ALA A 151 5.72 -8.36 13.65
N VAL A 152 6.96 -8.68 13.29
CA VAL A 152 7.82 -9.62 14.03
C VAL A 152 8.58 -8.90 15.13
N ASN A 153 8.54 -9.43 16.34
CA ASN A 153 9.06 -8.76 17.52
C ASN A 153 10.55 -8.40 17.43
N ASP A 154 11.37 -9.30 16.87
CA ASP A 154 12.83 -9.14 16.84
C ASP A 154 13.27 -8.06 15.83
N THR A 155 12.47 -7.80 14.80
CA THR A 155 12.75 -6.83 13.74
C THR A 155 11.96 -5.53 13.87
N SER A 156 10.91 -5.52 14.69
CA SER A 156 9.95 -4.43 14.73
C SER A 156 10.48 -3.19 15.41
N SER A 157 10.33 -2.06 14.72
CA SER A 157 10.68 -0.73 15.22
C SER A 157 9.51 -0.02 15.92
N LEU A 158 8.29 -0.57 15.83
CA LEU A 158 7.09 0.04 16.39
C LEU A 158 7.13 0.04 17.93
N PRO A 159 6.60 1.08 18.59
CA PRO A 159 6.71 1.20 20.04
C PRO A 159 5.91 0.09 20.74
N ILE A 160 6.56 -0.51 21.73
CA ILE A 160 5.92 -1.44 22.67
C ILE A 160 5.04 -0.63 23.61
N VAL A 161 3.80 -1.06 23.79
CA VAL A 161 2.84 -0.35 24.64
C VAL A 161 2.25 -1.26 25.70
N THR A 162 1.92 -0.67 26.83
CA THR A 162 1.11 -1.30 27.87
C THR A 162 -0.21 -0.53 27.94
N LEU A 163 -1.31 -1.23 27.68
CA LEU A 163 -2.64 -0.65 27.75
C LEU A 163 -3.19 -0.82 29.16
N VAL A 164 -3.52 0.29 29.82
CA VAL A 164 -4.18 0.30 31.13
C VAL A 164 -5.62 0.74 30.94
N LEU A 165 -6.56 -0.15 31.26
CA LEU A 165 -8.00 0.09 31.10
C LEU A 165 -8.71 0.12 32.46
N SER A 166 -9.90 0.72 32.48
CA SER A 166 -10.79 0.67 33.65
C SER A 166 -11.22 -0.77 33.97
N LYS A 167 -11.59 -1.02 35.23
CA LYS A 167 -12.06 -2.35 35.71
C LYS A 167 -13.31 -2.86 34.97
N ASP A 168 -14.07 -1.95 34.35
CA ASP A 168 -15.31 -2.26 33.64
C ASP A 168 -15.11 -2.37 32.12
N ALA A 169 -13.87 -2.30 31.63
CA ALA A 169 -13.58 -2.42 30.22
C ALA A 169 -13.88 -3.85 29.71
N PRO A 170 -14.33 -4.01 28.45
CA PRO A 170 -14.64 -5.31 27.88
C PRO A 170 -13.39 -6.10 27.47
N LEU A 171 -12.18 -5.60 27.74
CA LEU A 171 -10.93 -6.25 27.38
C LEU A 171 -9.97 -6.24 28.56
N GLY A 172 -9.26 -7.34 28.75
CA GLY A 172 -8.28 -7.49 29.81
C GLY A 172 -8.91 -7.99 31.11
N ARG A 173 -8.02 -8.27 32.06
CA ARG A 173 -8.37 -8.82 33.37
C ARG A 173 -8.34 -7.73 34.43
N LYS A 174 -9.20 -7.87 35.44
CA LYS A 174 -9.17 -7.00 36.60
C LYS A 174 -7.83 -7.18 37.32
N LEU A 175 -7.15 -6.07 37.65
CA LEU A 175 -5.84 -6.11 38.32
C LEU A 175 -5.93 -6.76 39.71
N ASP A 176 -7.05 -6.58 40.40
CA ASP A 176 -7.35 -7.13 41.72
C ASP A 176 -7.83 -8.59 41.69
N ASP A 177 -8.40 -9.04 40.56
CA ASP A 177 -8.80 -10.43 40.37
C ASP A 177 -8.47 -10.88 38.93
N PRO A 178 -7.20 -11.26 38.68
CA PRO A 178 -6.75 -11.56 37.34
C PRO A 178 -7.24 -12.91 36.82
N LEU A 179 -7.95 -13.73 37.61
CA LEU A 179 -8.46 -15.02 37.16
C LEU A 179 -9.92 -14.95 36.70
N LEU A 180 -10.63 -13.89 37.07
CA LEU A 180 -12.00 -13.67 36.67
C LEU A 180 -12.09 -13.05 35.27
N ASN A 181 -12.65 -13.80 34.32
CA ASN A 181 -12.96 -13.26 33.01
C ASN A 181 -14.09 -12.22 33.12
N PRO A 182 -14.04 -11.13 32.33
CA PRO A 182 -15.12 -10.16 32.30
C PRO A 182 -16.42 -10.84 31.82
N THR A 183 -17.57 -10.43 32.37
CA THR A 183 -18.90 -10.98 32.04
C THR A 183 -19.92 -9.84 31.89
N GLY A 184 -21.07 -10.11 31.24
CA GLY A 184 -22.19 -9.16 31.17
C GLY A 184 -22.19 -8.21 29.96
N PHE A 185 -21.30 -8.40 28.98
CA PHE A 185 -21.29 -7.62 27.74
C PHE A 185 -22.00 -8.34 26.59
N ARG A 186 -22.46 -7.55 25.60
CA ARG A 186 -23.01 -8.06 24.35
C ARG A 186 -21.97 -7.90 23.25
N ILE A 187 -21.67 -8.96 22.53
CA ILE A 187 -20.73 -8.94 21.40
C ILE A 187 -21.55 -8.98 20.11
N ILE A 188 -21.18 -8.12 19.15
CA ILE A 188 -21.60 -8.21 17.76
C ILE A 188 -20.32 -8.44 16.94
N GLY A 189 -20.22 -9.57 16.22
CA GLY A 189 -19.03 -9.94 15.44
C GLY A 189 -18.48 -11.33 15.78
N ASP A 190 -17.19 -11.57 15.50
CA ASP A 190 -16.54 -12.87 15.72
C ASP A 190 -16.18 -13.09 17.20
N ARG A 191 -17.03 -13.84 17.90
CA ARG A 191 -16.79 -14.27 19.28
C ARG A 191 -15.49 -15.07 19.45
N LYS A 192 -15.08 -15.86 18.45
CA LYS A 192 -13.86 -16.69 18.57
C LYS A 192 -12.60 -15.83 18.67
N SER A 193 -12.55 -14.70 17.97
CA SER A 193 -11.42 -13.78 18.06
C SER A 193 -11.30 -13.16 19.45
N TYR A 194 -12.43 -12.79 20.07
CA TYR A 194 -12.45 -12.32 21.45
C TYR A 194 -12.01 -13.41 22.44
N ASP A 195 -12.55 -14.62 22.32
CA ASP A 195 -12.20 -15.75 23.19
C ASP A 195 -10.71 -16.14 23.06
N ARG A 196 -10.08 -15.92 21.90
CA ARG A 196 -8.63 -16.15 21.70
C ARG A 196 -7.74 -15.13 22.39
N LEU A 197 -8.25 -13.93 22.63
CA LEU A 197 -7.53 -12.87 23.34
C LEU A 197 -7.72 -13.01 24.85
N LEU A 198 -8.86 -13.54 25.30
CA LEU A 198 -9.14 -13.73 26.71
C LEU A 198 -8.08 -14.57 27.43
N GLY A 199 -7.51 -14.02 28.49
CA GLY A 199 -6.42 -14.62 29.27
C GLY A 199 -5.04 -14.55 28.63
N GLN A 200 -4.93 -14.03 27.40
CA GLN A 200 -3.67 -13.81 26.67
C GLN A 200 -3.34 -12.33 26.52
N GLU A 201 -4.10 -11.43 27.16
CA GLU A 201 -3.92 -9.98 27.08
C GLU A 201 -2.68 -9.53 27.85
N LEU A 202 -2.37 -10.24 28.94
CA LEU A 202 -1.14 -10.06 29.71
C LEU A 202 0.01 -10.80 29.03
N ASN A 203 1.24 -10.35 29.30
CA ASN A 203 2.44 -11.10 28.96
C ASN A 203 2.45 -12.44 29.72
N ASP A 204 1.85 -13.47 29.15
CA ASP A 204 1.87 -14.83 29.68
C ASP A 204 3.33 -15.30 29.73
N ARG A 205 3.75 -15.84 30.88
CA ARG A 205 5.10 -16.36 31.07
C ARG A 205 5.41 -17.55 30.15
N THR A 206 4.38 -18.25 29.67
CA THR A 206 4.52 -19.39 28.75
C THR A 206 4.51 -18.96 27.29
N LYS A 207 3.89 -17.82 26.97
CA LYS A 207 3.78 -17.24 25.62
C LYS A 207 3.83 -15.70 25.72
N PRO A 208 5.02 -15.09 25.85
CA PRO A 208 5.12 -13.65 25.99
C PRO A 208 4.52 -12.98 24.75
N ARG A 209 3.50 -12.14 24.95
CA ARG A 209 2.77 -11.46 23.89
C ARG A 209 3.00 -9.95 24.02
N ILE A 210 3.96 -9.47 23.23
CA ILE A 210 4.33 -8.06 23.22
C ILE A 210 3.33 -7.30 22.36
N TRP A 211 2.64 -6.33 22.94
CA TRP A 211 1.71 -5.46 22.22
C TRP A 211 2.44 -4.25 21.66
N ARG A 212 2.17 -3.92 20.39
CA ARG A 212 2.76 -2.78 19.69
C ARG A 212 1.69 -1.85 19.16
N LEU A 213 2.01 -0.57 19.14
CA LEU A 213 1.16 0.47 18.56
C LEU A 213 1.45 0.58 17.06
N LEU A 214 0.46 0.21 16.25
CA LEU A 214 0.51 0.33 14.79
C LEU A 214 0.28 1.76 14.34
N LEU A 215 -0.75 2.40 14.88
CA LEU A 215 -1.17 3.73 14.49
C LEU A 215 -1.94 4.38 15.63
N LYS A 216 -1.75 5.69 15.80
CA LYS A 216 -2.64 6.55 16.58
C LYS A 216 -3.31 7.52 15.60
N ASN A 217 -4.63 7.52 15.52
CA ASN A 217 -5.37 8.37 14.59
C ASN A 217 -6.73 8.78 15.15
N ASN A 218 -7.09 10.07 15.06
CA ASN A 218 -8.39 10.62 15.45
C ASN A 218 -8.89 10.17 16.84
N GLY A 219 -8.00 10.08 17.84
CA GLY A 219 -8.36 9.63 19.19
C GLY A 219 -8.56 8.11 19.31
N TYR A 220 -8.15 7.33 18.31
CA TYR A 220 -8.11 5.87 18.36
C TYR A 220 -6.67 5.35 18.34
N LEU A 221 -6.43 4.31 19.12
CA LEU A 221 -5.19 3.55 19.20
C LEU A 221 -5.39 2.19 18.52
N TYR A 222 -4.57 1.90 17.52
CA TYR A 222 -4.56 0.64 16.80
C TYR A 222 -3.40 -0.20 17.32
N LEU A 223 -3.72 -1.27 18.04
CA LEU A 223 -2.76 -2.13 18.72
C LEU A 223 -2.79 -3.53 18.11
N PHE A 224 -1.64 -4.18 18.05
CA PHE A 224 -1.58 -5.56 17.62
C PHE A 224 -0.54 -6.35 18.45
N PRO A 225 -0.72 -7.66 18.58
CA PRO A 225 0.28 -8.50 19.23
C PRO A 225 1.39 -8.81 18.23
N ALA A 226 2.62 -8.41 18.57
CA ALA A 226 3.80 -8.74 17.79
C ALA A 226 4.01 -10.26 17.74
N LEU A 227 4.45 -10.75 16.59
CA LEU A 227 4.71 -12.15 16.36
C LEU A 227 6.09 -12.54 16.89
N PRO A 228 6.24 -13.67 17.58
CA PRO A 228 7.55 -14.12 18.03
C PRO A 228 8.46 -14.52 16.85
N LYS A 229 7.87 -14.95 15.73
CA LYS A 229 8.56 -15.29 14.49
C LYS A 229 7.62 -15.10 13.30
N LYS A 230 8.19 -15.03 12.09
CA LYS A 230 7.43 -14.93 10.84
C LYS A 230 6.59 -16.18 10.60
N GLU A 231 5.26 -16.05 10.63
CA GLU A 231 4.30 -17.12 10.37
C GLU A 231 3.27 -16.68 9.31
N PRO A 232 3.49 -16.97 8.01
CA PRO A 232 2.68 -16.40 6.92
C PRO A 232 1.18 -16.70 6.94
N LYS A 233 0.78 -17.76 7.64
CA LYS A 233 -0.63 -18.19 7.74
C LYS A 233 -1.35 -17.60 8.96
N LEU A 234 -0.62 -16.90 9.83
CA LEU A 234 -1.18 -16.37 11.05
C LEU A 234 -1.79 -15.00 10.78
N ILE A 235 -3.07 -14.85 11.09
CA ILE A 235 -3.74 -13.55 11.02
C ILE A 235 -3.43 -12.79 12.30
N ILE A 236 -3.01 -11.54 12.15
CA ILE A 236 -2.67 -10.66 13.26
C ILE A 236 -3.94 -9.91 13.66
N PRO A 237 -4.52 -10.18 14.85
CA PRO A 237 -5.69 -9.45 15.31
C PRO A 237 -5.28 -8.01 15.65
N VAL A 238 -6.06 -7.04 15.16
CA VAL A 238 -5.90 -5.63 15.54
C VAL A 238 -7.00 -5.22 16.50
N ILE A 239 -6.59 -4.56 17.57
CA ILE A 239 -7.42 -4.02 18.62
C ILE A 239 -7.47 -2.50 18.46
N ILE A 240 -8.67 -1.96 18.36
CA ILE A 240 -8.92 -0.52 18.33
C ILE A 240 -9.46 -0.08 19.69
N VAL A 241 -8.84 0.93 20.28
CA VAL A 241 -9.23 1.51 21.58
C VAL A 241 -9.44 3.01 21.40
N SER A 242 -10.59 3.52 21.85
CA SER A 242 -10.87 4.96 21.90
C SER A 242 -10.21 5.61 23.13
N GLU A 243 -9.54 6.75 22.95
CA GLU A 243 -8.89 7.52 24.02
C GLU A 243 -9.90 8.27 24.92
N GLY A 244 -11.11 8.53 24.42
CA GLY A 244 -12.02 9.53 24.99
C GLY A 244 -13.12 9.02 25.91
N ASP A 245 -13.39 7.71 25.96
CA ASP A 245 -14.66 7.24 26.53
C ASP A 245 -14.49 6.37 27.78
N LYS A 246 -15.31 6.68 28.80
CA LYS A 246 -15.38 5.93 30.08
C LYS A 246 -15.95 4.51 29.90
N GLY A 247 -16.42 4.18 28.69
CA GLY A 247 -16.67 2.84 28.22
C GLY A 247 -15.72 2.52 27.07
N ALA A 248 -14.76 1.64 27.29
CA ALA A 248 -13.82 1.23 26.26
C ALA A 248 -14.59 0.52 25.12
N GLN A 249 -14.73 1.18 23.98
CA GLN A 249 -15.17 0.52 22.76
C GLN A 249 -13.97 -0.24 22.18
N LEU A 250 -13.90 -1.53 22.48
CA LEU A 250 -12.98 -2.45 21.81
C LEU A 250 -13.60 -2.87 20.48
N THR A 251 -12.91 -2.61 19.37
CA THR A 251 -13.21 -3.27 18.09
C THR A 251 -12.05 -4.19 17.74
N ILE A 252 -12.32 -5.49 17.61
CA ILE A 252 -11.35 -6.47 17.10
C ILE A 252 -11.63 -6.65 15.61
N LEU A 253 -10.66 -6.27 14.79
CA LEU A 253 -10.71 -6.55 13.36
C LEU A 253 -9.94 -7.84 13.09
N ASN A 254 -10.67 -8.83 12.58
CA ASN A 254 -10.13 -10.07 12.06
C ASN A 254 -10.89 -10.42 10.79
N GLY A 255 -10.33 -10.03 9.64
CA GLY A 255 -10.91 -10.35 8.33
C GLY A 255 -10.70 -11.82 8.02
N ASN A 256 -11.70 -12.65 8.28
CA ASN A 256 -11.84 -13.92 7.60
C ASN A 256 -12.88 -13.72 6.48
N TYR A 257 -12.41 -13.36 5.30
CA TYR A 257 -13.15 -13.56 4.06
C TYR A 257 -12.37 -14.52 3.17
#